data_AF-A0A935XI23-F1
#
_entry.id   AF-A0A935XI23-F1
#
_cell.length_a   1.000
_cell.length_b   1.000
_cell.length_c   1.000
_cell.angle_alpha   90.00
_cell.angle_beta   90.00
_cell.angle_gamma   90.00
#
_symmetry.space_group_name_H-M   'P 1'
#
loop_
_entity.id
_entity.type
_entity.pdbx_description
1 polymer ?
#
loop_
_entity_poly.entity_id
_entity_poly.type
_entity_poly.pdbx_seq_one_letter_code
_entity_poly.pdbx_strand_id
1 'polypeptide(L)'
;MTSSGAIAGRARVARVSGLAVALGVVILAIVAACAGSPSAEAPLPSQLALGTWGGDGAGVTVTDTLAHVHVGCTRGDFPRPAALDSGRFNVAGQHVLRAFPVHVGPPLPARFSGVVRGNLLTLSVAVDDTVEKRLVVLGPITITLGREPKLGPCPICVIPARMR
;
A
#
# COMPACT_ATOMS: atom_id res chain seq x y z
N MET A 1 80.50 -74.19 19.93
CA MET A 1 80.69 -72.92 20.66
C MET A 1 79.75 -71.89 20.05
N THR A 2 78.80 -71.39 20.86
CA THR A 2 78.14 -70.06 20.84
C THR A 2 77.53 -69.54 19.53
N SER A 3 76.36 -68.90 19.45
CA SER A 3 75.32 -68.47 20.39
C SER A 3 74.25 -67.76 19.53
N SER A 4 72.97 -68.00 19.86
CA SER A 4 71.84 -67.06 19.90
C SER A 4 71.54 -66.07 18.77
N GLY A 5 70.26 -66.05 18.38
CA GLY A 5 69.55 -64.79 18.10
C GLY A 5 68.47 -64.86 17.02
N ALA A 6 67.24 -65.24 17.37
CA ALA A 6 66.04 -65.06 16.55
C ALA A 6 65.33 -63.75 16.89
N ILE A 7 64.84 -62.98 15.90
CA ILE A 7 63.76 -62.00 16.13
C ILE A 7 62.83 -61.92 14.91
N ALA A 8 61.58 -62.31 15.13
CA ALA A 8 60.45 -62.17 14.22
C ALA A 8 59.85 -60.75 14.31
N GLY A 9 59.53 -60.13 13.16
CA GLY A 9 58.82 -58.85 13.08
C GLY A 9 57.41 -59.03 12.50
N ARG A 10 56.38 -58.90 13.34
CA ARG A 10 54.96 -58.89 12.96
C ARG A 10 54.55 -57.56 12.31
N ALA A 11 53.65 -57.66 11.34
CA ALA A 11 52.96 -56.56 10.66
C ALA A 11 52.14 -55.67 11.60
N ARG A 12 51.97 -54.39 11.24
CA ARG A 12 50.91 -53.51 11.77
C ARG A 12 50.13 -52.89 10.62
N VAL A 13 48.85 -53.22 10.57
CA VAL A 13 47.83 -52.52 9.77
C VAL A 13 47.47 -51.23 10.52
N ALA A 14 47.64 -50.08 9.87
CA ALA A 14 47.27 -48.78 10.42
C ALA A 14 45.75 -48.58 10.33
N ARG A 15 45.12 -48.30 11.47
CA ARG A 15 43.69 -47.93 11.55
C ARG A 15 43.52 -46.49 11.08
N VAL A 16 42.66 -46.28 10.09
CA VAL A 16 42.28 -44.94 9.60
C VAL A 16 41.23 -44.36 10.55
N SER A 17 41.56 -43.24 11.18
CA SER A 17 40.78 -42.56 12.22
C SER A 17 39.54 -41.86 11.66
N GLY A 18 38.36 -42.26 12.13
CA GLY A 18 37.03 -41.78 11.70
C GLY A 18 36.62 -40.36 12.13
N LEU A 19 37.55 -39.42 12.28
CA LEU A 19 37.25 -38.04 12.69
C LEU A 19 37.16 -37.04 11.51
N ALA A 20 37.69 -37.37 10.34
CA ALA A 20 37.72 -36.45 9.20
C ALA A 20 36.39 -36.38 8.41
N VAL A 21 35.49 -37.36 8.56
CA VAL A 21 34.26 -37.44 7.76
C VAL A 21 33.12 -36.61 8.36
N ALA A 22 33.14 -36.33 9.67
CA ALA A 22 32.05 -35.62 10.34
C ALA A 22 32.00 -34.11 10.03
N LEU A 23 33.13 -33.49 9.68
CA LEU A 23 33.21 -32.04 9.46
C LEU A 23 32.75 -31.60 8.04
N GLY A 24 32.87 -32.48 7.05
CA GLY A 24 32.51 -32.16 5.65
C GLY A 24 31.01 -32.15 5.37
N VAL A 25 30.22 -32.90 6.16
CA VAL A 25 28.77 -33.02 5.95
C VAL A 25 28.00 -31.82 6.54
N VAL A 26 28.55 -31.16 7.56
CA VAL A 26 27.86 -30.05 8.25
C VAL A 26 27.89 -28.74 7.44
N ILE A 27 28.95 -28.51 6.65
CA ILE A 27 29.13 -27.24 5.92
C ILE A 27 28.24 -27.17 4.65
N LEU A 28 27.90 -28.30 4.04
CA LEU A 28 27.05 -28.33 2.85
C LEU A 28 25.56 -28.10 3.14
N ALA A 29 25.13 -28.22 4.41
CA ALA A 29 23.73 -28.06 4.81
C ALA A 29 23.31 -26.58 5.04
N ILE A 30 24.25 -25.65 5.16
CA ILE A 30 23.94 -24.25 5.54
C ILE A 30 23.66 -23.35 4.31
N VAL A 31 24.12 -23.74 3.12
CA VAL A 31 24.05 -22.89 1.91
C VAL A 31 22.68 -22.97 1.18
N ALA A 32 21.83 -23.95 1.51
CA ALA A 32 20.55 -24.16 0.82
C ALA A 32 19.38 -23.32 1.36
N ALA A 33 19.56 -22.60 2.48
CA ALA A 33 18.47 -21.88 3.14
C ALA A 33 18.21 -20.45 2.61
N CYS A 34 19.00 -19.98 1.63
CA CYS A 34 18.81 -18.67 0.99
C CYS A 34 18.07 -18.74 -0.34
N ALA A 35 17.30 -19.81 -0.61
CA ALA A 35 16.27 -19.77 -1.62
C ALA A 35 15.10 -18.93 -1.07
N GLY A 36 15.24 -17.60 -1.17
CA GLY A 36 14.18 -16.66 -0.82
C GLY A 36 12.90 -17.07 -1.54
N SER A 37 11.91 -17.49 -0.76
CA SER A 37 10.57 -17.72 -1.25
C SER A 37 10.11 -16.46 -1.99
N PRO A 38 9.65 -16.54 -3.26
CA PRO A 38 8.99 -15.40 -3.86
C PRO A 38 7.83 -15.05 -2.93
N SER A 39 7.89 -13.86 -2.33
CA SER A 39 6.77 -13.34 -1.56
C SER A 39 5.59 -13.32 -2.52
N ALA A 40 4.62 -14.20 -2.30
CA ALA A 40 3.41 -14.20 -3.08
C ALA A 40 2.76 -12.82 -2.85
N GLU A 41 2.87 -11.95 -3.85
CA GLU A 41 2.20 -10.65 -3.85
C GLU A 41 0.73 -10.94 -3.57
N ALA A 42 0.20 -10.42 -2.45
CA ALA A 42 -1.18 -10.66 -2.09
C ALA A 42 -2.08 -10.23 -3.28
N PRO A 43 -3.15 -10.98 -3.60
CA PRO A 43 -4.04 -10.62 -4.69
C PRO A 43 -4.48 -9.17 -4.54
N LEU A 44 -4.35 -8.38 -5.62
CA LEU A 44 -4.81 -7.00 -5.61
C LEU A 44 -6.29 -6.96 -5.20
N PRO A 45 -6.68 -6.03 -4.32
CA PRO A 45 -8.08 -5.90 -3.96
C PRO A 45 -8.90 -5.62 -5.22
N SER A 46 -10.02 -6.34 -5.39
CA SER A 46 -10.94 -6.14 -6.52
C SER A 46 -11.88 -4.95 -6.32
N GLN A 47 -11.93 -4.42 -5.09
CA GLN A 47 -12.77 -3.30 -4.71
C GLN A 47 -12.06 -2.44 -3.67
N LEU A 48 -12.37 -1.14 -3.63
CA LEU A 48 -11.86 -0.26 -2.58
C LEU A 48 -12.28 -0.79 -1.19
N ALA A 49 -11.36 -0.85 -0.23
CA ALA A 49 -11.67 -1.38 1.10
C ALA A 49 -12.63 -0.48 1.88
N LEU A 50 -13.50 -1.10 2.68
CA LEU A 50 -14.44 -0.42 3.57
C LEU A 50 -13.70 0.31 4.69
N GLY A 51 -14.32 1.39 5.19
CA GLY A 51 -13.81 2.19 6.30
C GLY A 51 -13.29 3.56 5.89
N THR A 52 -12.59 4.21 6.81
CA THR A 52 -12.09 5.58 6.64
C THR A 52 -10.69 5.57 6.05
N TRP A 53 -10.49 6.36 5.01
CA TRP A 53 -9.21 6.69 4.41
C TRP A 53 -8.94 8.17 4.70
N GLY A 54 -7.87 8.48 5.42
CA GLY A 54 -7.58 9.86 5.81
C GLY A 54 -6.17 10.30 5.46
N GLY A 55 -6.01 11.61 5.30
CA GLY A 55 -4.75 12.26 5.07
C GLY A 55 -4.87 13.76 5.26
N ASP A 56 -3.81 14.48 4.94
CA ASP A 56 -3.79 15.92 5.06
C ASP A 56 -4.54 16.53 3.87
N GLY A 57 -5.64 17.25 4.14
CA GLY A 57 -6.45 17.91 3.11
C GLY A 57 -7.53 17.04 2.46
N ALA A 58 -7.67 15.77 2.83
CA ALA A 58 -8.75 14.92 2.31
C ALA A 58 -9.12 13.75 3.25
N GLY A 59 -10.34 13.25 3.07
CA GLY A 59 -10.84 12.05 3.70
C GLY A 59 -11.86 11.34 2.82
N VAL A 60 -11.89 10.01 2.87
CA VAL A 60 -12.91 9.19 2.21
C VAL A 60 -13.47 8.18 3.20
N THR A 61 -14.79 8.16 3.38
CA THR A 61 -15.48 7.10 4.14
C THR A 61 -16.16 6.17 3.17
N VAL A 62 -15.72 4.92 3.12
CA VAL A 62 -16.23 3.89 2.21
C VAL A 62 -17.19 2.98 2.96
N THR A 63 -18.45 2.98 2.56
CA THR A 63 -19.47 2.05 3.05
C THR A 63 -19.72 0.94 2.02
N ASP A 64 -20.67 0.07 2.33
CA ASP A 64 -21.17 -0.97 1.43
C ASP A 64 -21.83 -0.40 0.16
N THR A 65 -22.43 0.80 0.26
CA THR A 65 -23.32 1.39 -0.74
C THR A 65 -22.76 2.63 -1.42
N LEU A 66 -21.90 3.39 -0.73
CA LEU A 66 -21.32 4.62 -1.27
C LEU A 66 -19.91 4.86 -0.73
N ALA A 67 -19.18 5.76 -1.37
CA ALA A 67 -17.99 6.37 -0.80
C ALA A 67 -18.19 7.88 -0.71
N HIS A 68 -18.07 8.40 0.51
CA HIS A 68 -18.17 9.81 0.82
C HIS A 68 -16.79 10.44 0.79
N VAL A 69 -16.58 11.48 -0.01
CA VAL A 69 -15.28 12.10 -0.29
C VAL A 69 -15.26 13.54 0.16
N HIS A 70 -14.23 13.92 0.89
CA HIS A 70 -13.90 15.31 1.22
C HIS A 70 -12.52 15.64 0.66
N VAL A 71 -12.42 16.76 -0.05
CA VAL A 71 -11.14 17.35 -0.45
C VAL A 71 -11.19 18.84 -0.11
N GLY A 72 -10.36 19.25 0.85
CA GLY A 72 -10.51 20.56 1.50
C GLY A 72 -11.94 20.76 2.01
N CYS A 73 -12.58 21.83 1.56
CA CYS A 73 -13.94 22.23 1.96
C CYS A 73 -15.03 21.81 0.98
N THR A 74 -14.71 20.84 0.13
CA THR A 74 -15.62 20.30 -0.90
C THR A 74 -16.07 18.91 -0.51
N ARG A 75 -17.21 18.47 -1.02
CA ARG A 75 -17.84 17.20 -0.66
C ARG A 75 -18.34 16.48 -1.90
N GLY A 76 -18.12 15.18 -2.00
CA GLY A 76 -18.67 14.37 -3.07
C GLY A 76 -19.01 12.96 -2.65
N ASP A 77 -19.72 12.27 -3.54
CA ASP A 77 -20.21 10.91 -3.33
C ASP A 77 -20.11 10.13 -4.64
N PHE A 78 -19.69 8.86 -4.56
CA PHE A 78 -19.77 7.91 -5.67
C PHE A 78 -20.32 6.55 -5.22
N PRO A 79 -21.06 5.84 -6.09
CA PRO A 79 -21.68 4.57 -5.74
C PRO A 79 -20.65 3.44 -5.57
N ARG A 80 -21.00 2.48 -4.73
CA ARG A 80 -20.25 1.23 -4.52
C ARG A 80 -20.96 0.04 -5.19
N PRO A 81 -20.24 -1.04 -5.51
CA PRO A 81 -18.78 -1.19 -5.38
C PRO A 81 -18.02 -0.40 -6.44
N ALA A 82 -16.92 0.23 -6.05
CA ALA A 82 -15.95 0.77 -7.00
C ALA A 82 -14.97 -0.34 -7.36
N ALA A 83 -15.22 -0.97 -8.52
CA ALA A 83 -14.37 -2.03 -9.04
C ALA A 83 -12.97 -1.49 -9.33
N LEU A 84 -11.97 -2.23 -8.87
CA LEU A 84 -10.56 -1.95 -9.13
C LEU A 84 -10.09 -2.79 -10.32
N ASP A 85 -9.51 -2.14 -11.32
CA ASP A 85 -8.72 -2.77 -12.37
C ASP A 85 -7.24 -2.49 -12.09
N SER A 86 -6.48 -3.53 -11.76
CA SER A 86 -5.05 -3.41 -11.47
C SER A 86 -4.75 -2.34 -10.40
N GLY A 87 -5.61 -2.27 -9.38
CA GLY A 87 -5.54 -1.28 -8.30
C GLY A 87 -6.06 0.11 -8.67
N ARG A 88 -6.67 0.30 -9.85
CA ARG A 88 -7.17 1.61 -10.32
C ARG A 88 -8.69 1.61 -10.39
N PHE A 89 -9.31 2.75 -10.12
CA PHE A 89 -10.73 2.96 -10.41
C PHE A 89 -10.95 4.29 -11.14
N ASN A 90 -12.06 4.36 -11.87
CA ASN A 90 -12.62 5.58 -12.44
C ASN A 90 -14.14 5.45 -12.45
N VAL A 91 -14.83 6.19 -11.59
CA VAL A 91 -16.27 6.08 -11.37
C VAL A 91 -16.95 7.45 -11.48
N ALA A 92 -18.16 7.45 -12.00
CA ALA A 92 -19.00 8.64 -11.98
C ALA A 92 -19.59 8.85 -10.58
N GLY A 93 -19.77 10.09 -10.20
CA GLY A 93 -20.42 10.49 -8.96
C GLY A 93 -20.86 11.93 -9.03
N GLN A 94 -21.08 12.53 -7.86
CA GLN A 94 -21.50 13.93 -7.72
C GLN A 94 -20.60 14.65 -6.73
N HIS A 95 -20.38 15.94 -6.94
CA HIS A 95 -19.51 16.76 -6.09
C HIS A 95 -20.05 18.18 -5.91
N VAL A 96 -19.85 18.73 -4.72
CA VAL A 96 -20.26 20.07 -4.33
C VAL A 96 -18.99 20.86 -4.03
N LEU A 97 -18.70 21.85 -4.87
CA LEU A 97 -17.47 22.67 -4.79
C LEU A 97 -17.47 23.66 -3.60
N ARG A 98 -18.63 23.94 -3.02
CA ARG A 98 -18.79 24.80 -1.84
C ARG A 98 -19.64 24.08 -0.80
N ALA A 99 -19.04 23.11 -0.12
CA ALA A 99 -19.77 22.28 0.84
C ALA A 99 -19.63 22.78 2.28
N PHE A 100 -18.49 23.38 2.63
CA PHE A 100 -18.17 23.82 3.99
C PHE A 100 -17.56 25.23 4.05
N PRO A 101 -17.78 25.97 5.15
CA PRO A 101 -18.63 25.62 6.29
C PRO A 101 -20.14 25.76 6.00
N VAL A 102 -20.50 26.43 4.90
CA VAL A 102 -21.88 26.57 4.43
C VAL A 102 -22.00 25.90 3.07
N HIS A 103 -23.03 25.08 2.91
CA HIS A 103 -23.34 24.41 1.66
C HIS A 103 -23.98 25.40 0.66
N VAL A 104 -23.36 25.61 -0.50
CA VAL A 104 -23.81 26.58 -1.50
C VAL A 104 -23.79 25.97 -2.90
N GLY A 105 -24.96 25.87 -3.51
CA GLY A 105 -25.16 25.38 -4.88
C GLY A 105 -25.47 23.89 -4.95
N PRO A 106 -25.86 23.41 -6.13
CA PRO A 106 -26.25 22.02 -6.32
C PRO A 106 -25.02 21.09 -6.39
N PRO A 107 -25.22 19.77 -6.22
CA PRO A 107 -24.24 18.78 -6.66
C PRO A 107 -24.02 18.88 -8.18
N LEU A 108 -22.77 18.72 -8.59
CA LEU A 108 -22.31 18.76 -9.97
C LEU A 108 -21.80 17.38 -10.40
N PRO A 109 -21.93 16.99 -11.69
CA PRO A 109 -21.34 15.76 -12.19
C PRO A 109 -19.83 15.72 -11.94
N ALA A 110 -19.34 14.58 -11.45
CA ALA A 110 -17.93 14.40 -11.17
C ALA A 110 -17.43 13.00 -11.56
N ARG A 111 -16.13 12.93 -11.86
CA ARG A 111 -15.38 11.69 -12.05
C ARG A 111 -14.37 11.54 -10.92
N PHE A 112 -14.48 10.44 -10.19
CA PHE A 112 -13.56 10.06 -9.14
C PHE A 112 -12.61 9.01 -9.70
N SER A 113 -11.33 9.30 -9.68
CA SER A 113 -10.29 8.37 -10.11
C SER A 113 -9.29 8.15 -8.99
N GLY A 114 -8.80 6.92 -8.86
CA GLY A 114 -7.78 6.65 -7.87
C GLY A 114 -6.91 5.44 -8.19
N VAL A 115 -5.76 5.41 -7.52
CA VAL A 115 -4.81 4.30 -7.55
C VAL A 115 -4.58 3.84 -6.12
N VAL A 116 -4.87 2.57 -5.87
CA VAL A 116 -4.68 1.88 -4.59
C VAL A 116 -3.37 1.11 -4.64
N ARG A 117 -2.50 1.32 -3.65
CA ARG A 117 -1.26 0.57 -3.43
C ARG A 117 -1.17 0.19 -1.96
N GLY A 118 -1.47 -1.08 -1.65
CA GLY A 118 -1.66 -1.51 -0.26
C GLY A 118 -2.73 -0.65 0.43
N ASN A 119 -2.35 0.05 1.50
CA ASN A 119 -3.24 0.90 2.29
C ASN A 119 -3.22 2.38 1.86
N LEU A 120 -2.57 2.71 0.74
CA LEU A 120 -2.54 4.05 0.19
C LEU A 120 -3.51 4.18 -0.97
N LEU A 121 -4.27 5.26 -0.99
CA LEU A 121 -5.11 5.68 -2.09
C LEU A 121 -4.64 7.06 -2.57
N THR A 122 -4.17 7.16 -3.81
CA THR A 122 -3.98 8.44 -4.50
C THR A 122 -5.26 8.76 -5.27
N LEU A 123 -6.00 9.76 -4.81
CA LEU A 123 -7.32 10.17 -5.31
C LEU A 123 -7.22 11.45 -6.15
N SER A 124 -8.02 11.54 -7.21
CA SER A 124 -8.30 12.77 -7.94
C SER A 124 -9.79 12.86 -8.25
N VAL A 125 -10.34 14.07 -8.16
CA VAL A 125 -11.75 14.36 -8.46
C VAL A 125 -11.79 15.40 -9.58
N ALA A 126 -12.41 15.05 -10.70
CA ALA A 126 -12.67 15.96 -11.80
C ALA A 126 -14.15 16.33 -11.80
N VAL A 127 -14.46 17.58 -11.45
CA VAL A 127 -15.83 18.11 -11.34
C VAL A 127 -16.14 18.95 -12.58
N ASP A 128 -17.24 18.63 -13.26
CA ASP A 128 -17.77 19.45 -14.33
C ASP A 128 -18.59 20.59 -13.74
N ASP A 129 -17.98 21.77 -13.61
CA ASP A 129 -18.63 22.98 -13.12
C ASP A 129 -19.51 23.55 -14.23
N THR A 130 -20.75 23.07 -14.29
CA THR A 130 -21.74 23.47 -15.28
C THR A 130 -22.19 24.94 -15.14
N VAL A 131 -21.91 25.57 -13.99
CA VAL A 131 -22.21 26.99 -13.74
C VAL A 131 -21.12 27.85 -14.36
N GLU A 132 -19.86 27.56 -14.04
CA GLU A 132 -18.69 28.30 -14.55
C GLU A 132 -18.19 27.78 -15.91
N LYS A 133 -18.84 26.74 -16.46
CA LYS A 133 -18.52 26.06 -17.72
C LYS A 133 -17.05 25.63 -17.82
N ARG A 134 -16.54 25.00 -16.77
CA ARG A 134 -15.14 24.56 -16.71
C ARG A 134 -14.97 23.27 -15.92
N LEU A 135 -13.88 22.57 -16.20
CA LEU A 135 -13.44 21.43 -15.40
C LEU A 135 -12.63 21.90 -14.19
N VAL A 136 -13.05 21.49 -13.00
CA VAL A 136 -12.31 21.72 -11.74
C VAL A 136 -11.70 20.40 -11.30
N VAL A 137 -10.37 20.36 -11.18
CA VAL A 137 -9.64 19.17 -10.73
C VAL A 137 -9.16 19.38 -9.30
N LEU A 138 -9.51 18.44 -8.41
CA LEU A 138 -9.07 18.39 -7.02
C LEU A 138 -8.11 17.20 -6.86
N GLY A 139 -6.91 17.46 -6.32
CA GLY A 139 -5.84 16.47 -6.19
C GLY A 139 -4.79 16.55 -7.32
N PRO A 140 -3.90 15.54 -7.45
CA PRO A 140 -3.92 14.27 -6.72
C PRO A 140 -3.61 14.43 -5.23
N ILE A 141 -4.31 13.67 -4.39
CA ILE A 141 -4.08 13.64 -2.94
C ILE A 141 -3.96 12.20 -2.46
N THR A 142 -2.99 11.94 -1.58
CA THR A 142 -2.76 10.60 -1.03
C THR A 142 -3.33 10.50 0.37
N ILE A 143 -4.19 9.51 0.58
CA ILE A 143 -4.84 9.20 1.86
C ILE A 143 -4.58 7.73 2.22
N THR A 144 -4.65 7.42 3.51
CA THR A 144 -4.27 6.12 4.07
C THR A 144 -5.47 5.48 4.77
N LEU A 145 -5.72 4.19 4.49
CA LEU A 145 -6.74 3.42 5.19
C LEU A 145 -6.46 3.39 6.70
N GLY A 146 -7.48 3.69 7.51
CA GLY A 146 -7.41 3.74 8.96
C GLY A 146 -6.79 5.01 9.55
N ARG A 147 -6.28 5.93 8.73
CA ARG A 147 -5.77 7.23 9.21
C ARG A 147 -6.94 8.21 9.38
N GLU A 148 -6.89 9.02 10.44
CA GLU A 148 -7.83 10.11 10.66
C GLU A 148 -7.68 11.21 9.59
N PRO A 149 -8.76 11.65 8.93
CA PRO A 149 -8.73 12.79 8.00
C PRO A 149 -8.37 14.09 8.72
N LYS A 150 -7.41 14.84 8.15
CA LYS A 150 -7.02 16.16 8.66
C LYS A 150 -7.44 17.21 7.64
N LEU A 151 -8.70 17.62 7.72
CA LEU A 151 -9.24 18.70 6.90
C LEU A 151 -8.79 20.04 7.53
N GLY A 152 -8.11 20.87 6.75
CA GLY A 152 -7.73 22.22 7.18
C GLY A 152 -8.97 23.09 7.48
N PRO A 153 -8.78 24.31 7.99
CA PRO A 153 -9.90 25.20 8.25
C PRO A 153 -10.66 25.50 6.96
N CYS A 154 -11.99 25.56 7.06
CA CYS A 154 -12.85 26.03 5.98
C CYS A 154 -13.19 27.50 6.21
N PRO A 155 -12.46 28.44 5.57
CA PRO A 155 -12.64 29.86 5.81
C PRO A 155 -14.02 30.31 5.33
N ILE A 156 -14.74 31.02 6.19
CA ILE A 156 -15.84 31.90 5.77
C ILE A 156 -15.38 33.34 5.93
N CYS A 157 -15.74 34.21 4.97
CA CYS A 157 -15.49 35.66 5.06
C CYS A 157 -14.02 36.07 5.31
N VAL A 158 -13.05 35.28 4.85
CA VAL A 158 -11.62 35.62 4.99
C VAL A 158 -11.20 36.48 3.80
N ILE A 159 -10.70 37.69 4.10
CA ILE A 159 -10.08 38.55 3.09
C ILE A 159 -8.81 37.83 2.59
N PRO A 160 -8.69 37.53 1.29
CA PRO A 160 -7.50 36.93 0.71
C PRO A 160 -6.26 37.75 1.10
N ALA A 161 -5.17 37.08 1.47
CA ALA A 161 -3.92 37.76 1.83
C ALA A 161 -3.37 38.65 0.71
N ARG A 162 -3.76 38.38 -0.55
CA ARG A 162 -3.44 39.22 -1.73
C ARG A 162 -4.18 40.57 -1.78
N MET A 163 -5.18 40.78 -0.93
CA MET A 163 -5.93 42.03 -0.83
C MET A 163 -5.56 42.83 0.44
N ARG A 164 -4.45 42.48 1.11
CA ARG A 164 -3.84 43.25 2.20
C ARG A 164 -2.61 44.00 1.71
#